data_AF-A0A543D2P9-F1
#
_entry.id   AF-A0A543D2P9-F1
#
_cell.length_a   1.000
_cell.length_b   1.000
_cell.length_c   1.000
_cell.angle_alpha   90.00
_cell.angle_beta   90.00
_cell.angle_gamma   90.00
#
_symmetry.space_group_name_H-M   'P 1'
#
loop_
_entity.id
_entity.type
_entity.pdbx_description
1 polymer ?
#
loop_
_entity_poly.entity_id
_entity_poly.type
_entity_poly.pdbx_seq_one_letter_code
_entity_poly.pdbx_strand_id
1 'polypeptide(L)'
;MRAWLRRETQGMWGSHTYASPFLEKQRNPYAGSLETLGASIAQIVDDAFNFIEAADEIHPIEGEIRRIRLETELVLHTARFCEAAIKQMLHCTSFSRAKYKNAALGELLAQDCHACRKAGAPNHQFSLMGSLAHQYYQCLDFEQCGFDHLVLTNKRRNVEAAHSDAQRLRDCTVRESRQALKTTLDEVANAFTHLLGHIAGVETALIREIEIRIEHYPNMPPREAFRGLLTKTSLNYDEKDVYQGPGYLERQIHERRARRAKQSGLPTDAQTSTPPSDQSPAVQD
;
A
#
# COMPACT_ATOMS: atom_id res chain seq x y z
N MET A 1 4.85 7.22 -11.24
CA MET A 1 3.91 6.32 -11.95
C MET A 1 2.92 7.02 -12.88
N ARG A 2 2.07 7.98 -12.45
CA ARG A 2 1.03 8.58 -13.34
C ARG A 2 1.58 9.21 -14.63
N ALA A 3 2.61 10.05 -14.52
CA ALA A 3 3.23 10.69 -15.68
C ALA A 3 3.89 9.64 -16.60
N TRP A 4 4.44 8.58 -16.02
CA TRP A 4 4.98 7.45 -16.75
C TRP A 4 3.88 6.65 -17.47
N LEU A 5 2.82 6.25 -16.77
CA LEU A 5 1.63 5.60 -17.35
C LEU A 5 1.04 6.44 -18.48
N ARG A 6 0.92 7.77 -18.32
CA ARG A 6 0.45 8.66 -19.39
C ARG A 6 1.36 8.64 -20.60
N ARG A 7 2.68 8.77 -20.39
CA ARG A 7 3.69 8.75 -21.45
C ARG A 7 3.69 7.43 -22.22
N GLU A 8 3.68 6.30 -21.51
CA GLU A 8 3.63 4.98 -22.13
C GLU A 8 2.28 4.71 -22.80
N THR A 9 1.16 5.18 -22.23
CA THR A 9 -0.15 5.09 -22.90
C THR A 9 -0.22 5.95 -24.17
N GLN A 10 0.57 7.02 -24.27
CA GLN A 10 0.64 7.88 -25.46
C GLN A 10 1.66 7.37 -26.49
N GLY A 11 2.76 6.74 -26.03
CA GLY A 11 3.85 6.26 -26.87
C GLY A 11 3.66 4.83 -27.41
N MET A 12 3.09 3.92 -26.61
CA MET A 12 2.85 2.53 -27.03
C MET A 12 1.54 2.35 -27.80
N TRP A 13 0.62 3.30 -27.71
CA TRP A 13 -0.73 3.20 -28.27
C TRP A 13 -0.96 4.40 -29.19
N GLY A 14 -0.44 4.28 -30.41
CA GLY A 14 -0.59 5.30 -31.45
C GLY A 14 -2.05 5.72 -31.70
N SER A 15 -2.21 6.87 -32.34
CA SER A 15 -3.43 7.67 -32.51
C SER A 15 -4.67 7.00 -33.14
N HIS A 16 -4.67 5.69 -33.36
CA HIS A 16 -5.73 5.01 -34.12
C HIS A 16 -6.37 3.76 -33.51
N THR A 17 -6.11 3.37 -32.26
CA THR A 17 -6.70 2.08 -31.79
C THR A 17 -7.42 2.04 -30.45
N TYR A 18 -7.21 2.89 -29.45
CA TYR A 18 -7.98 2.75 -28.21
C TYR A 18 -8.24 4.07 -27.45
N ALA A 19 -9.08 4.95 -28.00
CA ALA A 19 -9.88 5.86 -27.16
C ALA A 19 -11.16 5.15 -26.68
N SER A 20 -10.99 3.98 -26.06
CA SER A 20 -12.11 3.13 -25.65
C SER A 20 -12.51 3.44 -24.20
N PRO A 21 -13.82 3.50 -23.86
CA PRO A 21 -14.32 3.48 -22.48
C PRO A 21 -13.72 2.36 -21.62
N PHE A 22 -13.13 1.34 -22.24
CA PHE A 22 -12.39 0.27 -21.59
C PHE A 22 -11.05 0.70 -20.97
N LEU A 23 -10.29 1.60 -21.63
CA LEU A 23 -9.04 2.12 -21.07
C LEU A 23 -9.30 3.17 -19.98
N GLU A 24 -10.36 3.96 -20.13
CA GLU A 24 -10.88 4.82 -19.06
C GLU A 24 -11.17 4.02 -17.77
N LYS A 25 -11.73 2.81 -17.88
CA LYS A 25 -11.95 1.89 -16.75
C LYS A 25 -10.65 1.32 -16.14
N GLN A 26 -9.53 1.42 -16.84
CA GLN A 26 -8.20 0.98 -16.38
C GLN A 26 -7.36 2.13 -15.82
N ARG A 27 -7.89 3.36 -15.85
CA ARG A 27 -7.24 4.50 -15.24
C ARG A 27 -7.09 4.26 -13.73
N ASN A 28 -5.87 4.43 -13.23
CA ASN A 28 -5.61 4.32 -11.81
C ASN A 28 -6.45 5.38 -11.05
N PRO A 29 -7.39 4.96 -10.18
CA PRO A 29 -8.34 5.88 -9.58
C PRO A 29 -7.71 6.78 -8.51
N TYR A 30 -6.52 6.44 -8.02
CA TYR A 30 -5.83 7.20 -6.96
C TYR A 30 -4.91 8.29 -7.51
N ALA A 31 -4.63 8.26 -8.82
CA ALA A 31 -3.73 9.21 -9.47
C ALA A 31 -4.24 10.66 -9.42
N GLY A 32 -5.57 10.86 -9.38
CA GLY A 32 -6.16 12.19 -9.18
C GLY A 32 -6.01 12.66 -7.73
N SER A 33 -6.32 11.78 -6.77
CA SER A 33 -6.16 12.06 -5.34
C SER A 33 -4.72 12.43 -4.99
N LEU A 34 -3.72 11.76 -5.55
CA LEU A 34 -2.31 12.07 -5.31
C LEU A 34 -1.90 13.47 -5.78
N GLU A 35 -2.38 13.92 -6.94
CA GLU A 35 -2.10 15.28 -7.41
C GLU A 35 -2.73 16.33 -6.49
N THR A 36 -4.01 16.13 -6.14
CA THR A 36 -4.71 17.05 -5.22
C THR A 36 -4.03 17.07 -3.87
N LEU A 37 -3.72 15.91 -3.28
CA LEU A 37 -3.05 15.82 -1.99
C LEU A 37 -1.65 16.42 -2.02
N GLY A 38 -0.88 16.20 -3.09
CA GLY A 38 0.44 16.81 -3.25
C GLY A 38 0.37 18.34 -3.31
N ALA A 39 -0.56 18.89 -4.09
CA ALA A 39 -0.79 20.33 -4.15
C ALA A 39 -1.25 20.91 -2.79
N SER A 40 -2.14 20.21 -2.08
CA SER A 40 -2.58 20.63 -0.76
C SER A 40 -1.46 20.60 0.27
N ILE A 41 -0.58 19.58 0.26
CA ILE A 41 0.60 19.53 1.13
C ILE A 41 1.53 20.71 0.84
N ALA A 42 1.81 21.01 -0.42
CA ALA A 42 2.64 22.16 -0.78
C ALA A 42 2.07 23.47 -0.23
N GLN A 43 0.76 23.70 -0.41
CA GLN A 43 0.09 24.89 0.13
C GLN A 43 0.17 24.97 1.67
N ILE A 44 -0.01 23.84 2.37
CA ILE A 44 0.09 23.80 3.84
C ILE A 44 1.51 24.13 4.30
N VAL A 45 2.53 23.62 3.59
CA VAL A 45 3.94 23.92 3.89
C VAL A 45 4.22 25.41 3.68
N ASP A 46 3.73 26.01 2.59
CA ASP A 46 3.87 27.44 2.33
C ASP A 46 3.17 28.27 3.42
N ASP A 47 1.93 27.92 3.78
CA ASP A 47 1.17 28.58 4.84
C ASP A 47 1.86 28.47 6.21
N ALA A 48 2.44 27.31 6.51
CA ALA A 48 3.20 27.07 7.73
C ALA A 48 4.49 27.90 7.77
N PHE A 49 5.26 27.91 6.68
CA PHE A 49 6.46 28.71 6.57
C PHE A 49 6.16 30.20 6.73
N ASN A 50 5.14 30.71 6.03
CA ASN A 50 4.68 32.09 6.15
C ASN A 50 4.26 32.43 7.58
N PHE A 51 3.58 31.52 8.28
CA PHE A 51 3.19 31.74 9.66
C PHE A 51 4.39 31.76 10.63
N ILE A 52 5.38 30.90 10.41
CA ILE A 52 6.61 30.81 11.21
C ILE A 52 7.45 32.08 11.08
N GLU A 53 7.62 32.58 9.85
CA GLU A 53 8.47 33.74 9.55
C GLU A 53 7.76 35.10 9.71
N ALA A 54 6.43 35.11 9.86
CA ALA A 54 5.68 36.34 10.05
C ALA A 54 6.16 37.10 11.30
N ALA A 55 6.30 38.42 11.18
CA ALA A 55 6.55 39.32 12.30
C ALA A 55 5.27 39.85 12.95
N ASP A 56 4.10 39.52 12.38
CA ASP A 56 2.82 40.10 12.77
C ASP A 56 2.48 39.81 14.24
N GLU A 57 2.00 40.84 14.92
CA GLU A 57 1.41 40.73 16.26
C GLU A 57 -0.04 40.26 16.13
N ILE A 58 -0.25 38.96 16.31
CA ILE A 58 -1.57 38.33 16.38
C ILE A 58 -1.91 37.98 17.83
N HIS A 59 -3.18 37.79 18.12
CA HIS A 59 -3.59 37.35 19.45
C HIS A 59 -3.03 35.94 19.75
N PRO A 60 -2.50 35.65 20.96
CA PRO A 60 -1.91 34.35 21.29
C PRO A 60 -2.81 33.15 20.99
N ILE A 61 -4.11 33.26 21.33
CA ILE A 61 -5.10 32.21 21.03
C ILE A 61 -5.25 31.98 19.52
N GLU A 62 -5.23 33.04 18.71
CA GLU A 62 -5.34 32.92 17.26
C GLU A 62 -4.09 32.25 16.67
N GLY A 63 -2.91 32.61 17.18
CA GLY A 63 -1.66 31.94 16.82
C GLY A 63 -1.67 30.44 17.13
N GLU A 64 -2.17 30.06 18.30
CA GLU A 64 -2.25 28.66 18.69
C GLU A 64 -3.31 27.88 17.88
N ILE A 65 -4.48 28.48 17.59
CA ILE A 65 -5.48 27.88 16.69
C ILE A 65 -4.88 27.65 15.30
N ARG A 66 -4.15 28.63 14.76
CA ARG A 66 -3.51 28.52 13.45
C ARG A 66 -2.43 27.43 13.43
N ARG A 67 -1.63 27.33 14.50
CA ARG A 67 -0.67 26.22 14.69
C ARG A 67 -1.37 24.86 14.65
N ILE A 68 -2.41 24.67 15.46
CA ILE A 68 -3.17 23.40 15.54
C ILE A 68 -3.72 23.02 14.17
N ARG A 69 -4.34 23.98 13.47
CA ARG A 69 -4.89 23.76 12.12
C ARG A 69 -3.81 23.26 11.17
N LEU A 70 -2.69 23.98 11.05
CA LEU A 70 -1.63 23.67 10.09
C LEU A 70 -0.95 22.33 10.38
N GLU A 71 -0.70 22.01 11.66
CA GLU A 71 -0.19 20.70 12.07
C GLU A 71 -1.15 19.58 11.69
N THR A 72 -2.43 19.73 12.02
CA THR A 72 -3.46 18.72 11.74
C THR A 72 -3.62 18.50 10.24
N GLU A 73 -3.68 19.57 9.45
CA GLU A 73 -3.77 19.51 7.99
C GLU A 73 -2.57 18.80 7.38
N LEU A 74 -1.34 19.13 7.83
CA LEU A 74 -0.11 18.52 7.36
C LEU A 74 -0.06 17.01 7.64
N VAL A 75 -0.32 16.61 8.89
CA VAL A 75 -0.34 15.19 9.30
C VAL A 75 -1.41 14.42 8.53
N LEU A 76 -2.62 14.98 8.40
CA LEU A 76 -3.72 14.31 7.72
C LEU A 76 -3.44 14.12 6.23
N HIS A 77 -2.90 15.15 5.57
CA HIS A 77 -2.67 15.11 4.12
C HIS A 77 -1.47 14.24 3.76
N THR A 78 -0.39 14.26 4.54
CA THR A 78 0.74 13.34 4.36
C THR A 78 0.30 11.88 4.54
N ALA A 79 -0.50 11.56 5.57
CA ALA A 79 -1.08 10.24 5.76
C ALA A 79 -1.93 9.79 4.55
N ARG A 80 -2.83 10.66 4.08
CA ARG A 80 -3.69 10.39 2.92
C ARG A 80 -2.89 10.24 1.64
N PHE A 81 -1.81 10.99 1.48
CA PHE A 81 -0.91 10.87 0.34
C PHE A 81 -0.26 9.49 0.32
N CYS A 82 0.32 9.04 1.44
CA CYS A 82 0.90 7.71 1.55
C CYS A 82 -0.13 6.61 1.27
N GLU A 83 -1.34 6.75 1.82
CA GLU A 83 -2.44 5.82 1.55
C GLU A 83 -2.76 5.74 0.05
N ALA A 84 -2.92 6.90 -0.60
CA ALA A 84 -3.21 6.97 -2.02
C ALA A 84 -2.05 6.42 -2.88
N ALA A 85 -0.79 6.64 -2.46
CA ALA A 85 0.40 6.15 -3.16
C ALA A 85 0.50 4.62 -3.09
N ILE A 86 0.31 4.04 -1.90
CA ILE A 86 0.28 2.59 -1.71
C ILE A 86 -0.87 1.98 -2.52
N LYS A 87 -2.08 2.55 -2.44
CA LYS A 87 -3.23 2.08 -3.22
C LYS A 87 -3.01 2.22 -4.74
N GLN A 88 -2.29 3.25 -5.18
CA GLN A 88 -1.91 3.42 -6.59
C GLN A 88 -1.05 2.24 -7.05
N MET A 89 -0.03 1.87 -6.28
CA MET A 89 0.84 0.74 -6.62
C MET A 89 0.10 -0.60 -6.52
N LEU A 90 -0.69 -0.82 -5.47
CA LEU A 90 -1.52 -2.03 -5.33
C LEU A 90 -2.56 -2.17 -6.46
N HIS A 91 -3.01 -1.07 -7.04
CA HIS A 91 -3.90 -1.11 -8.20
C HIS A 91 -3.20 -1.61 -9.47
N CYS A 92 -1.89 -1.43 -9.56
CA CYS A 92 -1.05 -1.92 -10.64
C CYS A 92 -0.55 -3.35 -10.39
N THR A 93 -1.10 -4.07 -9.41
CA THR A 93 -0.70 -5.45 -9.05
C THR A 93 -1.90 -6.39 -8.99
N SER A 94 -1.66 -7.68 -8.73
CA SER A 94 -2.69 -8.73 -8.67
C SER A 94 -3.49 -8.72 -7.37
N PHE A 95 -3.17 -7.82 -6.43
CA PHE A 95 -3.93 -7.67 -5.21
C PHE A 95 -5.38 -7.34 -5.53
N SER A 96 -6.31 -8.09 -4.92
CA SER A 96 -7.73 -7.84 -5.07
C SER A 96 -8.09 -6.45 -4.57
N ARG A 97 -8.85 -5.70 -5.39
CA ARG A 97 -9.32 -4.35 -5.04
C ARG A 97 -10.12 -4.33 -3.73
N ALA A 98 -10.81 -5.41 -3.40
CA ALA A 98 -11.56 -5.53 -2.15
C ALA A 98 -10.64 -5.36 -0.91
N LYS A 99 -9.38 -5.79 -1.00
CA LYS A 99 -8.41 -5.74 0.11
C LYS A 99 -7.89 -4.34 0.42
N TYR A 100 -7.80 -3.46 -0.58
CA TYR A 100 -7.17 -2.15 -0.38
C TYR A 100 -8.06 -0.95 -0.64
N LYS A 101 -9.20 -1.09 -1.35
CA LYS A 101 -10.01 0.08 -1.76
C LYS A 101 -10.42 0.96 -0.58
N ASN A 102 -10.93 0.32 0.47
CA ASN A 102 -11.44 0.99 1.66
C ASN A 102 -10.46 0.92 2.83
N ALA A 103 -9.30 0.28 2.65
CA ALA A 103 -8.32 0.12 3.71
C ALA A 103 -7.70 1.48 4.05
N ALA A 104 -7.71 1.87 5.32
CA ALA A 104 -6.97 3.03 5.78
C ALA A 104 -5.46 2.74 5.76
N LEU A 105 -4.62 3.78 5.84
CA LEU A 105 -3.17 3.63 5.92
C LEU A 105 -2.72 2.55 6.93
N GLY A 106 -3.28 2.55 8.15
CA GLY A 106 -2.98 1.53 9.16
C GLY A 106 -3.27 0.09 8.70
N GLU A 107 -4.39 -0.14 8.01
CA GLU A 107 -4.79 -1.46 7.51
C GLU A 107 -3.95 -1.91 6.30
N LEU A 108 -3.48 -0.96 5.48
CA LEU A 108 -2.54 -1.25 4.40
C LEU A 108 -1.19 -1.76 4.93
N LEU A 109 -0.84 -1.37 6.15
CA LEU A 109 0.42 -1.72 6.80
C LEU A 109 0.30 -2.95 7.70
N ALA A 110 -0.84 -3.12 8.36
CA ALA A 110 -1.11 -4.27 9.19
C ALA A 110 -2.60 -4.61 9.11
N GLN A 111 -2.93 -5.73 8.48
CA GLN A 111 -4.26 -6.32 8.49
C GLN A 111 -4.20 -7.75 8.99
N ASP A 112 -5.20 -8.19 9.76
CA ASP A 112 -5.24 -9.59 10.19
C ASP A 112 -5.73 -10.50 9.06
N CYS A 113 -5.09 -11.66 8.94
CA CYS A 113 -5.49 -12.64 7.96
C CYS A 113 -6.88 -13.22 8.22
N HIS A 114 -7.80 -12.95 7.30
CA HIS A 114 -9.18 -13.44 7.36
C HIS A 114 -9.26 -14.97 7.45
N ALA A 115 -8.35 -15.71 6.78
CA ALA A 115 -8.33 -17.16 6.84
C ALA A 115 -7.96 -17.68 8.24
N CYS A 116 -6.92 -17.12 8.87
CA CYS A 116 -6.52 -17.49 10.23
C CYS A 116 -7.56 -17.07 11.27
N ARG A 117 -8.11 -15.86 11.13
CA ARG A 117 -9.21 -15.37 11.98
C ARG A 117 -10.42 -16.30 11.93
N LYS A 118 -10.83 -16.72 10.73
CA LYS A 118 -11.95 -17.66 10.53
C LYS A 118 -11.64 -19.07 11.03
N ALA A 119 -10.38 -19.49 10.97
CA ALA A 119 -9.93 -20.80 11.43
C ALA A 119 -9.69 -20.87 12.96
N GLY A 120 -9.79 -19.76 13.69
CA GLY A 120 -9.46 -19.69 15.12
C GLY A 120 -7.97 -19.94 15.42
N ALA A 121 -7.11 -19.82 14.41
CA ALA A 121 -5.66 -19.90 14.56
C ALA A 121 -5.11 -18.60 15.18
N PRO A 122 -3.86 -18.59 15.69
CA PRO A 122 -3.21 -17.34 16.10
C PRO A 122 -3.33 -16.29 14.99
N ASN A 123 -3.86 -15.12 15.35
CA ASN A 123 -4.02 -14.03 14.40
C ASN A 123 -2.63 -13.59 13.94
N HIS A 124 -2.31 -13.86 12.69
CA HIS A 124 -1.16 -13.26 12.04
C HIS A 124 -1.60 -11.99 11.30
N GLN A 125 -0.78 -10.95 11.46
CA GLN A 125 -0.93 -9.71 10.73
C GLN A 125 0.00 -9.73 9.52
N PHE A 126 -0.45 -9.14 8.43
CA PHE A 126 0.38 -8.98 7.24
C PHE A 126 0.18 -7.59 6.64
N SER A 127 1.23 -7.10 5.98
CA SER A 127 1.25 -5.79 5.34
C SER A 127 1.02 -5.94 3.84
N LEU A 128 0.08 -5.20 3.26
CA LEU A 128 -0.02 -5.14 1.79
C LEU A 128 1.19 -4.43 1.21
N MET A 129 1.65 -3.36 1.86
CA MET A 129 2.83 -2.65 1.43
C MET A 129 4.10 -3.52 1.60
N GLY A 130 4.25 -4.20 2.73
CA GLY A 130 5.36 -5.12 2.96
C GLY A 130 5.35 -6.30 1.99
N SER A 131 4.18 -6.85 1.67
CA SER A 131 4.04 -7.92 0.66
C SER A 131 4.46 -7.43 -0.73
N LEU A 132 4.10 -6.19 -1.08
CA LEU A 132 4.53 -5.56 -2.33
C LEU A 132 6.06 -5.31 -2.34
N ALA A 133 6.60 -4.76 -1.26
CA ALA A 133 8.04 -4.50 -1.14
C ALA A 133 8.87 -5.80 -1.17
N HIS A 134 8.33 -6.90 -0.62
CA HIS A 134 8.98 -8.21 -0.64
C HIS A 134 9.24 -8.73 -2.07
N GLN A 135 8.32 -8.46 -3.01
CA GLN A 135 8.49 -8.80 -4.42
C GLN A 135 9.75 -8.16 -5.03
N TYR A 136 10.19 -7.04 -4.48
CA TYR A 136 11.36 -6.28 -4.95
C TYR A 136 12.55 -6.35 -3.97
N TYR A 137 12.53 -7.28 -3.01
CA TYR A 137 13.56 -7.42 -1.97
C TYR A 137 13.77 -6.17 -1.10
N GLN A 138 12.75 -5.31 -1.01
CA GLN A 138 12.76 -4.05 -0.23
C GLN A 138 11.97 -4.17 1.07
N CYS A 139 11.51 -5.37 1.45
CA CYS A 139 10.69 -5.56 2.64
C CYS A 139 11.43 -5.25 3.93
N LEU A 140 12.73 -5.53 4.02
CA LEU A 140 13.51 -5.26 5.24
C LEU A 140 13.68 -3.75 5.48
N ASP A 141 13.96 -2.98 4.43
CA ASP A 141 14.08 -1.51 4.52
C ASP A 141 12.74 -0.90 4.96
N PHE A 142 11.63 -1.44 4.43
CA PHE A 142 10.29 -1.05 4.85
C PHE A 142 9.97 -1.45 6.30
N GLU A 143 10.30 -2.68 6.70
CA GLU A 143 10.09 -3.20 8.06
C GLU A 143 10.88 -2.43 9.12
N GLN A 144 12.15 -2.13 8.83
CA GLN A 144 13.05 -1.47 9.78
C GLN A 144 12.81 0.03 9.92
N CYS A 145 12.21 0.68 8.92
CA CYS A 145 12.13 2.14 8.91
C CYS A 145 10.79 2.71 8.43
N GLY A 146 10.22 2.13 7.38
CA GLY A 146 8.91 2.54 6.86
C GLY A 146 7.82 2.44 7.92
N PHE A 147 7.78 1.36 8.70
CA PHE A 147 6.77 1.18 9.75
C PHE A 147 6.86 2.21 10.86
N ASP A 148 8.04 2.58 11.34
CA ASP A 148 8.16 3.53 12.45
C ASP A 148 7.70 4.95 12.03
N HIS A 149 8.04 5.38 10.82
CA HIS A 149 7.60 6.67 10.29
C HIS A 149 6.12 6.68 9.90
N LEU A 150 5.60 5.55 9.41
CA LEU A 150 4.18 5.38 9.15
C LEU A 150 3.38 5.27 10.44
N VAL A 151 3.93 4.68 11.49
CA VAL A 151 3.35 4.63 12.84
C VAL A 151 3.34 6.03 13.42
N LEU A 152 4.38 6.85 13.25
CA LEU A 152 4.35 8.25 13.68
C LEU A 152 3.19 9.00 13.00
N THR A 153 3.09 8.89 11.67
CA THR A 153 2.06 9.58 10.87
C THR A 153 0.66 9.05 11.18
N ASN A 154 0.49 7.74 11.33
CA ASN A 154 -0.78 7.10 11.64
C ASN A 154 -1.18 7.28 13.10
N LYS A 155 -0.22 7.30 14.04
CA LYS A 155 -0.44 7.61 15.46
C LYS A 155 -0.85 9.06 15.61
N ARG A 156 -0.15 10.01 14.97
CA ARG A 156 -0.57 11.42 14.96
C ARG A 156 -1.94 11.57 14.31
N ARG A 157 -2.21 10.94 13.16
CA ARG A 157 -3.56 10.91 12.57
C ARG A 157 -4.61 10.37 13.54
N ASN A 158 -4.33 9.25 14.23
CA ASN A 158 -5.31 8.65 15.12
C ASN A 158 -5.52 9.51 16.38
N VAL A 159 -4.46 10.07 16.95
CA VAL A 159 -4.49 10.93 18.14
C VAL A 159 -5.10 12.31 17.84
N GLU A 160 -4.77 12.91 16.70
CA GLU A 160 -5.12 14.30 16.36
C GLU A 160 -6.36 14.40 15.49
N ALA A 161 -6.71 13.36 14.72
CA ALA A 161 -7.80 13.42 13.74
C ALA A 161 -8.87 12.30 13.87
N ALA A 162 -8.63 11.22 14.62
CA ALA A 162 -9.59 10.11 14.74
C ALA A 162 -10.29 9.99 16.10
N HIS A 163 -9.81 10.69 17.13
CA HIS A 163 -10.49 10.76 18.44
C HIS A 163 -11.28 12.07 18.57
N SER A 164 -12.38 12.03 19.32
CA SER A 164 -13.25 13.20 19.58
C SER A 164 -12.56 14.32 20.37
N ASP A 165 -11.40 14.03 20.94
CA ASP A 165 -10.61 14.98 21.71
C ASP A 165 -9.86 15.91 20.76
N ALA A 166 -10.29 17.17 20.69
CA ALA A 166 -9.53 18.21 20.01
C ALA A 166 -8.21 18.47 20.73
N GLN A 167 -7.17 18.84 19.99
CA GLN A 167 -5.93 19.36 20.60
C GLN A 167 -6.31 20.54 21.53
N ARG A 168 -5.84 20.47 22.78
CA ARG A 168 -6.13 21.52 23.77
C ARG A 168 -5.34 22.79 23.42
N LEU A 169 -6.01 23.93 23.48
CA LEU A 169 -5.35 25.23 23.38
C LEU A 169 -4.36 25.37 24.54
N ARG A 170 -3.11 25.68 24.21
CA ARG A 170 -2.06 25.97 25.18
C ARG A 170 -2.08 27.47 25.47
N ASP A 171 -1.95 27.82 26.73
CA ASP A 171 -1.65 29.20 27.11
C ASP A 171 -0.15 29.43 26.85
N CYS A 172 0.15 30.01 25.70
CA CYS A 172 1.51 30.24 25.23
C CYS A 172 1.58 31.47 24.33
N THR A 173 2.77 32.01 24.16
CA THR A 173 3.02 33.15 23.28
C THR A 173 2.98 32.72 21.81
N VAL A 174 2.67 33.66 20.91
CA VAL A 174 2.70 33.42 19.45
C VAL A 174 4.06 32.88 19.00
N ARG A 175 5.15 33.37 19.60
CA ARG A 175 6.51 32.90 19.31
C ARG A 175 6.70 31.42 19.66
N GLU A 176 6.16 30.97 20.80
CA GLU A 176 6.18 29.56 21.20
C GLU A 176 5.33 28.70 20.27
N SER A 177 4.16 29.19 19.83
CA SER A 177 3.34 28.50 18.83
C SER A 177 4.05 28.36 17.48
N ARG A 178 4.71 29.42 17.00
CA ARG A 178 5.53 29.39 15.76
C ARG A 178 6.70 28.42 15.88
N GLN A 179 7.43 28.46 16.99
CA GLN A 179 8.55 27.55 17.22
C GLN A 179 8.09 26.09 17.31
N ALA A 180 6.95 25.83 17.97
CA ALA A 180 6.36 24.51 18.02
C ALA A 180 5.93 24.03 16.63
N LEU A 181 5.32 24.90 15.80
CA LEU A 181 4.97 24.54 14.42
C LEU A 181 6.22 24.18 13.61
N LYS A 182 7.30 24.96 13.76
CA LYS A 182 8.57 24.70 13.06
C LYS A 182 9.13 23.32 13.39
N THR A 183 9.17 22.98 14.67
CA THR A 183 9.62 21.64 15.12
C THR A 183 8.72 20.54 14.56
N THR A 184 7.40 20.69 14.64
CA THR A 184 6.45 19.72 14.05
C THR A 184 6.65 19.60 12.54
N LEU A 185 6.81 20.71 11.83
CA LEU A 185 6.99 20.75 10.38
C LEU A 185 8.25 19.97 10.00
N ASP A 186 9.38 20.23 10.66
CA ASP A 186 10.64 19.52 10.42
C ASP A 186 10.49 18.01 10.69
N GLU A 187 9.87 17.63 11.80
CA GLU A 187 9.64 16.21 12.15
C GLU A 187 8.75 15.49 11.12
N VAL A 188 7.61 16.08 10.77
CA VAL A 188 6.65 15.49 9.84
C VAL A 188 7.21 15.47 8.43
N ALA A 189 7.84 16.55 7.97
CA ALA A 189 8.44 16.62 6.64
C ALA A 189 9.61 15.64 6.47
N ASN A 190 10.46 15.48 7.50
CA ASN A 190 11.55 14.50 7.46
C ASN A 190 11.01 13.06 7.44
N ALA A 191 10.06 12.73 8.32
CA ALA A 191 9.44 11.40 8.32
C ALA A 191 8.72 11.11 7.00
N PHE A 192 7.99 12.10 6.46
CA PHE A 192 7.29 11.97 5.20
C PHE A 192 8.25 11.81 4.01
N THR A 193 9.29 12.62 3.92
CA THR A 193 10.30 12.52 2.85
C THR A 193 11.02 11.18 2.89
N HIS A 194 11.38 10.72 4.08
CA HIS A 194 12.01 9.41 4.26
C HIS A 194 11.10 8.27 3.76
N LEU A 195 9.83 8.29 4.18
CA LEU A 195 8.82 7.34 3.72
C LEU A 195 8.56 7.41 2.21
N LEU A 196 8.54 8.61 1.63
CA LEU A 196 8.44 8.80 0.19
C LEU A 196 9.64 8.17 -0.54
N GLY A 197 10.83 8.19 0.06
CA GLY A 197 12.00 7.48 -0.47
C GLY A 197 11.74 5.98 -0.62
N HIS A 198 11.20 5.35 0.42
CA HIS A 198 10.83 3.93 0.39
C HIS A 198 9.73 3.65 -0.65
N ILE A 199 8.67 4.45 -0.67
CA ILE A 199 7.57 4.32 -1.65
C ILE A 199 8.09 4.49 -3.09
N ALA A 200 8.96 5.46 -3.32
CA ALA A 200 9.58 5.71 -4.62
C ALA A 200 10.50 4.55 -5.05
N GLY A 201 11.19 3.91 -4.10
CA GLY A 201 11.99 2.71 -4.36
C GLY A 201 11.15 1.57 -4.92
N VAL A 202 10.01 1.27 -4.28
CA VAL A 202 9.07 0.24 -4.74
C VAL A 202 8.41 0.65 -6.05
N GLU A 203 8.01 1.92 -6.17
CA GLU A 203 7.41 2.46 -7.39
C GLU A 203 8.36 2.33 -8.59
N THR A 204 9.65 2.63 -8.40
CA THR A 204 10.68 2.54 -9.44
C THR A 204 10.90 1.08 -9.86
N ALA A 205 10.96 0.15 -8.90
CA ALA A 205 11.10 -1.27 -9.19
C ALA A 205 9.89 -1.82 -9.95
N LEU A 206 8.67 -1.42 -9.54
CA LEU A 206 7.43 -1.77 -10.21
C LEU A 206 7.37 -1.20 -11.65
N ILE A 207 7.75 0.07 -11.85
CA ILE A 207 7.82 0.67 -13.20
C ILE A 207 8.76 -0.13 -14.09
N ARG A 208 9.97 -0.42 -13.62
CA ARG A 208 10.98 -1.18 -14.37
C ARG A 208 10.49 -2.57 -14.74
N GLU A 209 9.80 -3.25 -13.82
CA GLU A 209 9.19 -4.56 -14.10
C GLU A 209 8.14 -4.45 -15.22
N ILE A 210 7.30 -3.42 -15.18
CA ILE A 210 6.27 -3.21 -16.22
C ILE A 210 6.94 -2.89 -17.57
N GLU A 211 7.97 -2.05 -17.60
CA GLU A 211 8.74 -1.71 -18.82
C GLU A 211 9.34 -2.94 -19.48
N ILE A 212 10.06 -3.77 -18.71
CA ILE A 212 10.65 -5.02 -19.22
C ILE A 212 9.56 -5.91 -19.82
N ARG A 213 8.40 -6.01 -19.15
CA ARG A 213 7.31 -6.87 -19.61
C ARG A 213 6.63 -6.34 -20.88
N ILE A 214 6.46 -5.03 -20.99
CA ILE A 214 6.00 -4.37 -22.22
C ILE A 214 6.92 -4.71 -23.39
N GLU A 215 8.24 -4.58 -23.17
CA GLU A 215 9.25 -4.84 -24.20
C GLU A 215 9.21 -6.30 -24.67
N HIS A 216 9.06 -7.25 -23.75
CA HIS A 216 9.08 -8.68 -24.06
C HIS A 216 7.73 -9.23 -24.56
N TYR A 217 6.61 -8.54 -24.30
CA TYR A 217 5.26 -8.99 -24.67
C TYR A 217 4.41 -7.89 -25.33
N PRO A 218 4.80 -7.37 -26.51
CA PRO A 218 4.19 -6.17 -27.11
C PRO A 218 2.73 -6.32 -27.57
N ASN A 219 2.25 -7.56 -27.77
CA ASN A 219 0.92 -7.84 -28.35
C ASN A 219 -0.13 -8.28 -27.31
N MET A 220 0.12 -8.15 -26.00
CA MET A 220 -0.81 -8.66 -24.98
C MET A 220 -1.96 -7.67 -24.68
N PRO A 221 -3.25 -8.09 -24.72
CA PRO A 221 -4.38 -7.18 -24.59
C PRO A 221 -4.59 -6.68 -23.14
N PRO A 222 -4.97 -5.41 -22.89
CA PRO A 222 -4.76 -4.74 -21.60
C PRO A 222 -5.32 -5.44 -20.35
N ARG A 223 -6.50 -6.07 -20.40
CA ARG A 223 -7.14 -6.65 -19.19
C ARG A 223 -6.71 -8.09 -18.89
N GLU A 224 -6.42 -8.87 -19.93
CA GLU A 224 -5.79 -10.19 -19.80
C GLU A 224 -4.28 -10.07 -19.60
N ALA A 225 -3.68 -9.00 -20.13
CA ALA A 225 -2.35 -8.54 -19.81
C ALA A 225 -2.26 -8.23 -18.32
N PHE A 226 -3.06 -7.33 -17.73
CA PHE A 226 -2.91 -7.08 -16.29
C PHE A 226 -3.28 -8.28 -15.39
N ARG A 227 -4.32 -9.08 -15.72
CA ARG A 227 -4.66 -10.30 -14.94
C ARG A 227 -3.60 -11.42 -15.07
N GLY A 228 -2.98 -11.57 -16.24
CA GLY A 228 -1.97 -12.61 -16.51
C GLY A 228 -0.52 -12.18 -16.23
N LEU A 229 -0.21 -10.87 -16.31
CA LEU A 229 1.12 -10.33 -16.04
C LEU A 229 1.39 -10.28 -14.54
N LEU A 230 0.45 -9.85 -13.71
CA LEU A 230 0.70 -9.62 -12.28
C LEU A 230 0.56 -10.89 -11.42
N THR A 231 0.31 -12.04 -12.05
CA THR A 231 0.00 -13.33 -11.39
C THR A 231 1.17 -14.31 -11.32
N LYS A 232 2.35 -14.00 -11.87
CA LYS A 232 3.49 -14.94 -11.80
C LYS A 232 4.42 -14.77 -10.60
N THR A 233 4.34 -13.66 -9.88
CA THR A 233 5.08 -13.47 -8.62
C THR A 233 4.08 -13.26 -7.51
N SER A 234 3.77 -14.36 -6.81
CA SER A 234 3.02 -14.47 -5.55
C SER A 234 1.62 -13.84 -5.52
N LEU A 235 0.60 -14.67 -5.26
CA LEU A 235 -0.79 -14.30 -4.95
C LEU A 235 -1.81 -14.32 -6.10
N ASN A 236 -1.91 -15.48 -6.75
CA ASN A 236 -3.10 -15.88 -7.51
C ASN A 236 -4.31 -15.88 -6.54
N TYR A 237 -5.32 -15.04 -6.72
CA TYR A 237 -6.57 -15.08 -5.95
C TYR A 237 -7.75 -15.13 -6.93
N ASP A 238 -8.77 -15.95 -6.65
CA ASP A 238 -9.97 -16.01 -7.50
C ASP A 238 -10.96 -14.87 -7.26
N GLU A 239 -12.05 -14.84 -8.04
CA GLU A 239 -13.12 -13.83 -7.91
C GLU A 239 -13.85 -13.87 -6.56
N LYS A 240 -13.53 -14.85 -5.69
CA LYS A 240 -14.02 -15.00 -4.32
C LYS A 240 -12.93 -14.74 -3.26
N ASP A 241 -11.81 -14.12 -3.65
CA ASP A 241 -10.66 -13.84 -2.80
C ASP A 241 -10.01 -15.10 -2.19
N VAL A 242 -10.06 -16.25 -2.87
CA VAL A 242 -9.38 -17.48 -2.43
C VAL A 242 -8.01 -17.61 -3.10
N TYR A 243 -6.95 -17.80 -2.32
CA TYR A 243 -5.58 -17.98 -2.81
C TYR A 243 -5.44 -19.27 -3.64
N GLN A 244 -5.04 -19.13 -4.90
CA GLN A 244 -4.77 -20.15 -5.89
C GLN A 244 -3.28 -20.32 -6.22
N GLY A 245 -2.41 -20.21 -5.21
CA GLY A 245 -0.98 -20.48 -5.40
C GLY A 245 -0.66 -21.97 -5.66
N PRO A 246 0.63 -22.33 -5.71
CA PRO A 246 1.08 -23.71 -5.89
C PRO A 246 0.40 -24.64 -4.86
N GLY A 247 -0.16 -25.77 -5.30
CA GLY A 247 -0.93 -26.67 -4.44
C GLY A 247 -2.47 -26.51 -4.51
N TYR A 248 -3.00 -25.40 -5.04
CA TYR A 248 -4.45 -25.15 -5.08
C TYR A 248 -5.18 -26.11 -6.03
N LEU A 249 -4.58 -26.39 -7.19
CA LEU A 249 -5.17 -27.31 -8.16
C LEU A 249 -5.17 -28.74 -7.60
N GLU A 250 -4.08 -29.19 -6.98
CA GLU A 250 -4.04 -30.50 -6.29
C GLU A 250 -5.08 -30.59 -5.18
N ARG A 251 -5.25 -29.51 -4.39
CA ARG A 251 -6.25 -29.46 -3.30
C ARG A 251 -7.68 -29.50 -3.84
N GLN A 252 -8.01 -28.76 -4.90
CA GLN A 252 -9.31 -28.85 -5.56
C GLN A 252 -9.57 -30.23 -6.16
N ILE A 253 -8.55 -30.86 -6.76
CA ILE A 253 -8.66 -32.21 -7.30
C ILE A 253 -8.93 -33.21 -6.17
N HIS A 254 -8.21 -33.11 -5.05
CA HIS A 254 -8.44 -33.93 -3.86
C HIS A 254 -9.83 -33.72 -3.28
N GLU A 255 -10.29 -32.48 -3.13
CA GLU A 255 -11.62 -32.17 -2.61
C GLU A 255 -12.74 -32.66 -3.54
N ARG A 256 -12.59 -32.51 -4.86
CA ARG A 256 -13.54 -33.04 -5.84
C ARG A 256 -13.57 -34.57 -5.82
N ARG A 257 -12.41 -35.22 -5.68
CA ARG A 257 -12.32 -36.69 -5.51
C ARG A 257 -12.98 -37.15 -4.22
N ALA A 258 -12.73 -36.46 -3.10
CA ALA A 258 -13.35 -36.77 -1.81
C ALA A 258 -14.87 -36.56 -1.83
N ARG A 259 -15.37 -35.51 -2.49
CA ARG A 259 -16.82 -35.28 -2.66
C ARG A 259 -17.46 -36.34 -3.56
N ARG A 260 -16.79 -36.73 -4.65
CA ARG A 260 -17.26 -37.82 -5.52
C ARG A 260 -17.28 -39.16 -4.77
N ALA A 261 -16.26 -39.48 -3.99
CA ALA A 261 -16.21 -40.69 -3.18
C ALA A 261 -17.33 -40.73 -2.13
N LYS A 262 -17.62 -39.60 -1.46
CA LYS A 262 -18.76 -39.47 -0.54
C LYS A 262 -20.12 -39.60 -1.23
N GLN A 263 -20.25 -39.11 -2.46
CA GLN A 263 -21.49 -39.21 -3.23
C GLN A 263 -21.68 -40.59 -3.89
N SER A 264 -20.60 -41.33 -4.17
CA SER A 264 -20.66 -42.64 -4.78
C SER A 264 -20.76 -43.81 -3.78
N GLY A 265 -20.71 -43.54 -2.47
CA GLY A 265 -20.83 -44.57 -1.43
C GLY A 265 -19.72 -45.63 -1.46
N LEU A 266 -18.60 -45.36 -2.11
CA LEU A 266 -17.47 -46.30 -2.22
C LEU A 266 -16.48 -46.07 -1.06
N PRO A 267 -15.94 -47.13 -0.45
CA PRO A 267 -14.98 -46.99 0.64
C PRO A 267 -13.70 -46.33 0.13
N THR A 268 -13.23 -45.32 0.87
CA THR A 268 -11.87 -44.79 0.71
C THR A 268 -10.87 -45.82 1.19
N ASP A 269 -10.23 -46.52 0.26
CA ASP A 269 -9.09 -47.37 0.57
C ASP A 269 -7.95 -46.52 1.12
N ALA A 270 -7.69 -46.70 2.41
CA ALA A 270 -6.46 -46.29 3.04
C ALA A 270 -5.35 -47.24 2.59
N GLN A 271 -4.45 -46.77 1.73
CA GLN A 271 -3.13 -47.38 1.54
C GLN A 271 -2.04 -46.30 1.66
N THR A 272 -1.50 -46.24 2.89
CA THR A 272 -0.08 -46.14 3.21
C THR A 272 0.88 -45.68 2.11
N SER A 273 1.41 -44.47 2.26
CA SER A 273 2.75 -44.12 1.78
C SER A 273 3.56 -43.57 2.96
N THR A 274 4.44 -44.41 3.48
CA THR A 274 5.56 -44.09 4.36
C THR A 274 6.41 -42.97 3.75
N PRO A 275 6.92 -41.99 4.52
CA PRO A 275 7.83 -40.99 3.99
C PRO A 275 9.20 -41.61 3.71
N PRO A 276 9.93 -41.18 2.66
CA PRO A 276 11.30 -41.62 2.46
C PRO A 276 12.19 -40.95 3.51
N SER A 277 12.77 -41.78 4.38
CA SER A 277 14.02 -41.48 5.07
C SER A 277 15.16 -41.55 4.05
N ASP A 278 16.02 -40.52 4.03
CA ASP A 278 17.47 -40.57 3.75
C ASP A 278 17.91 -39.20 3.20
N GLN A 279 19.10 -38.66 3.47
CA GLN A 279 20.20 -38.93 4.40
C GLN A 279 21.08 -37.68 4.20
N SER A 280 21.46 -37.01 5.27
CA SER A 280 22.52 -35.99 5.22
C SER A 280 23.85 -36.69 4.93
N PRO A 281 24.68 -36.26 3.96
CA PRO A 281 26.05 -36.70 3.92
C PRO A 281 26.83 -35.93 4.99
N ALA A 282 27.48 -36.69 5.86
CA ALA A 282 28.53 -36.22 6.75
C ALA A 282 29.69 -35.66 5.90
N VAL A 283 30.14 -34.44 6.25
CA VAL A 283 31.46 -33.96 5.89
C VAL A 283 32.35 -34.25 7.09
N GLN A 284 33.30 -35.16 6.91
CA GLN A 284 34.46 -35.33 7.79
C GLN A 284 35.71 -34.91 7.01
N ASP A 285 36.57 -34.20 7.75
CA ASP A 285 37.92 -33.67 7.50
C ASP A 285 38.08 -32.51 6.50
#